data_AF-A0A7K1AZ12-F1
#
_entry.id   AF-A0A7K1AZ12-F1
#
_cell.length_a   1.000
_cell.length_b   1.000
_cell.length_c   1.000
_cell.angle_alpha   90.00
_cell.angle_beta   90.00
_cell.angle_gamma   90.00
#
_symmetry.space_group_name_H-M   'P 1'
#
loop_
_entity.id
_entity.type
_entity.pdbx_description
1 polymer ?
#
loop_
_entity_poly.entity_id
_entity_poly.type
_entity_poly.pdbx_seq_one_letter_code
_entity_poly.pdbx_strand_id
1 'polypeptide(L)'
;VPRDDITGKVDAQMWSRMQDPLEILPRRPDATPNHTEVYLPEQVLIVFRDNVPAIITHISSGTASSGTDEEWCEEVTISPGEQDNETGTQAIKKGVCGVSWTPGGVFKFYRLVVGRRESQLGGMYNPVYFNKGIAVHGAQEVPDVPASHGCIRLPMHISEYFQTLVSKGDQVFVFDGVKEPEEYGEQSPRFNWVDPNYTTTTSSTVPAKTTTTIATTSSTVPTATTTPVGTTTVAP
;
A
#
# COMPACT_ATOMS: atom_id res chain seq x y z
N VAL A 1 -0.90 20.34 14.90
CA VAL A 1 -1.88 21.12 14.12
C VAL A 1 -2.83 20.08 13.54
N PRO A 2 -4.14 20.17 13.78
CA PRO A 2 -5.11 19.29 13.14
C PRO A 2 -4.91 19.27 11.62
N ARG A 3 -5.15 18.12 10.97
CA ARG A 3 -4.94 18.02 9.51
C ARG A 3 -5.78 19.02 8.71
N ASP A 4 -6.97 19.37 9.20
CA ASP A 4 -7.91 20.27 8.53
C ASP A 4 -7.40 21.72 8.44
N ASP A 5 -6.36 22.06 9.22
CA ASP A 5 -5.72 23.38 9.22
C ASP A 5 -4.47 23.42 8.30
N ILE A 6 -4.12 22.33 7.61
CA ILE A 6 -2.97 22.26 6.72
C ILE A 6 -3.27 23.05 5.44
N THR A 7 -2.44 24.05 5.14
CA THR A 7 -2.61 24.92 3.95
C THR A 7 -1.60 24.65 2.85
N GLY A 8 -0.58 23.82 3.12
CA GLY A 8 0.59 23.63 2.24
C GLY A 8 1.48 24.86 2.10
N LYS A 9 1.26 25.92 2.89
CA LYS A 9 2.01 27.18 2.82
C LYS A 9 2.74 27.44 4.13
N VAL A 10 3.99 27.90 4.01
CA VAL A 10 4.75 28.44 5.14
C VAL A 10 4.49 29.94 5.20
N ASP A 11 3.50 30.36 5.98
CA ASP A 11 3.25 31.77 6.25
C ASP A 11 4.22 32.33 7.30
N ALA A 12 4.13 33.64 7.58
CA ALA A 12 5.00 34.29 8.55
C ALA A 12 4.83 33.74 9.98
N GLN A 13 3.62 33.32 10.36
CA GLN A 13 3.35 32.77 11.68
C GLN A 13 3.96 31.38 11.83
N MET A 14 3.75 30.51 10.84
CA MET A 14 4.36 29.18 10.77
C MET A 14 5.88 29.29 10.74
N TRP A 15 6.43 30.19 9.91
CA TRP A 15 7.87 30.43 9.85
C TRP A 15 8.42 30.82 11.23
N SER A 16 7.77 31.75 11.93
CA SER A 16 8.16 32.15 13.28
C SER A 16 8.14 30.97 14.25
N ARG A 17 7.07 30.16 14.24
CA ARG A 17 6.96 28.97 15.10
C ARG A 17 8.04 27.92 14.81
N MET A 18 8.46 27.78 13.55
CA MET A 18 9.55 26.88 13.18
C MET A 18 10.92 27.35 13.71
N GLN A 19 11.04 28.62 14.14
CA GLN A 19 12.26 29.12 14.79
C GLN A 19 12.28 28.88 16.31
N ASP A 20 11.15 28.50 16.91
CA ASP A 20 11.10 28.19 18.33
C ASP A 20 11.92 26.92 18.64
N PRO A 21 12.44 26.77 19.87
CA PRO A 21 13.07 25.53 20.30
C PRO A 21 12.00 24.43 20.46
N LEU A 22 11.63 23.81 19.34
CA LEU A 22 10.64 22.75 19.28
C LEU A 22 11.28 21.42 19.71
N GLU A 23 10.84 20.91 20.85
CA GLU A 23 11.18 19.57 21.32
C GLU A 23 10.03 18.62 21.00
N ILE A 24 10.32 17.55 20.26
CA ILE A 24 9.33 16.51 19.91
C ILE A 24 9.63 15.29 20.77
N LEU A 25 8.82 15.12 21.82
CA LEU A 25 8.89 14.00 22.74
C LEU A 25 7.81 12.96 22.39
N PRO A 26 8.05 11.67 22.69
CA PRO A 26 7.02 10.65 22.58
C PRO A 26 5.84 10.97 23.50
N ARG A 27 4.60 10.73 23.05
CA ARG A 27 3.43 10.76 23.97
C ARG A 27 3.46 9.59 24.94
N ARG A 28 4.27 8.57 24.68
CA ARG A 28 4.54 7.44 25.58
C ARG A 28 6.02 7.35 25.96
N PRO A 29 6.50 8.23 26.84
CA PRO A 29 7.89 8.19 27.31
C PRO A 29 8.21 6.95 28.16
N ASP A 30 7.18 6.36 28.78
CA ASP A 30 7.30 5.16 29.63
C ASP A 30 7.19 3.84 28.83
N ALA A 31 7.04 3.90 27.50
CA ALA A 31 7.05 2.74 26.63
C ALA A 31 8.48 2.20 26.41
N THR A 32 8.62 1.18 25.56
CA THR A 32 9.96 0.79 25.09
C THR A 32 10.63 1.98 24.38
N PRO A 33 11.91 2.29 24.63
CA PRO A 33 12.57 3.46 24.03
C PRO A 33 12.57 3.47 22.50
N ASN A 34 12.45 2.29 21.88
CA ASN A 34 12.21 2.12 20.46
C ASN A 34 10.74 1.77 20.23
N HIS A 35 10.01 2.67 19.59
CA HIS A 35 8.59 2.49 19.30
C HIS A 35 8.16 3.44 18.18
N THR A 36 6.99 3.17 17.63
CA THR A 36 6.35 4.03 16.64
C THR A 36 5.05 4.59 17.22
N GLU A 37 4.84 5.88 17.04
CA GLU A 37 3.58 6.55 17.35
C GLU A 37 2.93 7.02 16.05
N VAL A 38 1.64 6.69 15.89
CA VAL A 38 0.81 7.04 14.75
C VAL A 38 -0.32 7.91 15.24
N TYR A 39 -0.40 9.14 14.75
CA TYR A 39 -1.42 10.11 15.12
C TYR A 39 -2.41 10.27 13.97
N LEU A 40 -3.55 9.59 14.05
CA LEU A 40 -4.56 9.59 12.99
C LEU A 40 -5.24 10.97 12.80
N PRO A 41 -5.54 11.75 13.86
CA PRO A 41 -6.11 13.10 13.66
C PRO A 41 -5.16 14.05 12.91
N GLU A 42 -3.86 13.93 13.14
CA GLU A 42 -2.82 14.75 12.53
C GLU A 42 -2.27 14.17 11.22
N GLN A 43 -2.55 12.91 10.90
CA GLN A 43 -1.94 12.17 9.78
C GLN A 43 -0.42 12.21 9.82
N VAL A 44 0.16 11.97 11.00
CA VAL A 44 1.61 11.92 11.21
C VAL A 44 2.02 10.60 11.84
N LEU A 45 3.17 10.08 11.43
CA LEU A 45 3.86 8.97 12.08
C LEU A 45 5.23 9.44 12.56
N ILE A 46 5.60 9.04 13.78
CA ILE A 46 6.93 9.25 14.34
C ILE A 46 7.50 7.90 14.77
N VAL A 47 8.74 7.60 14.35
CA VAL A 47 9.51 6.51 14.94
C VAL A 47 10.45 7.12 15.96
N PHE A 48 10.41 6.62 17.19
CA PHE A 48 11.36 6.97 18.23
C PHE A 48 12.41 5.87 18.37
N ARG A 49 13.67 6.29 18.56
CA ARG A 49 14.76 5.42 18.98
C ARG A 49 15.44 6.06 20.18
N ASP A 50 15.59 5.31 21.26
CA ASP A 50 16.04 5.82 22.55
C ASP A 50 15.23 7.06 23.01
N ASN A 51 13.91 7.06 22.77
CA ASN A 51 13.00 8.19 23.01
C ASN A 51 13.32 9.48 22.23
N VAL A 52 14.19 9.42 21.22
CA VAL A 52 14.50 10.52 20.30
C VAL A 52 13.84 10.25 18.94
N PRO A 53 13.16 11.23 18.31
CA PRO A 53 12.53 11.04 17.01
C PRO A 53 13.59 10.71 15.95
N ALA A 54 13.55 9.49 15.41
CA ALA A 54 14.39 9.04 14.31
C ALA A 54 13.83 9.48 12.95
N ILE A 55 12.51 9.60 12.85
CA ILE A 55 11.80 10.17 11.69
C ILE A 55 10.46 10.74 12.13
N ILE A 56 10.07 11.86 11.52
CA ILE A 56 8.71 12.41 11.55
C ILE A 56 8.24 12.45 10.09
N THR A 57 7.15 11.77 9.75
CA THR A 57 6.66 11.68 8.38
C THR A 57 5.16 11.91 8.29
N HIS A 58 4.76 12.55 7.20
CA HIS A 58 3.37 12.57 6.75
C HIS A 58 2.89 11.16 6.41
N ILE A 59 1.63 10.85 6.70
CA ILE A 59 0.99 9.58 6.37
C ILE A 59 -0.40 9.77 5.75
N SER A 60 -0.96 8.69 5.18
CA SER A 60 -2.39 8.62 4.87
C SER A 60 -2.96 7.29 5.36
N SER A 61 -3.88 7.34 6.32
CA SER A 61 -4.48 6.18 7.00
C SER A 61 -5.81 5.75 6.38
N GLY A 62 -6.54 4.84 7.05
CA GLY A 62 -7.91 4.46 6.71
C GLY A 62 -8.88 5.63 6.80
N THR A 63 -9.82 5.72 5.85
CA THR A 63 -10.84 6.79 5.78
C THR A 63 -11.93 6.69 6.84
N ALA A 64 -12.31 5.47 7.23
CA ALA A 64 -13.25 5.23 8.31
C ALA A 64 -12.64 5.61 9.67
N SER A 65 -13.47 6.18 10.54
CA SER A 65 -13.14 6.49 11.92
C SER A 65 -13.79 5.48 12.88
N SER A 66 -13.49 5.57 14.17
CA SER A 66 -14.15 4.77 15.20
C SER A 66 -15.68 5.00 15.30
N GLY A 67 -16.22 6.02 14.61
CA GLY A 67 -17.66 6.32 14.56
C GLY A 67 -18.28 6.38 13.16
N THR A 68 -17.54 6.08 12.09
CA THR A 68 -18.05 6.08 10.71
C THR A 68 -17.65 4.80 9.99
N ASP A 69 -18.57 4.25 9.21
CA ASP A 69 -18.34 3.06 8.40
C ASP A 69 -18.18 3.51 6.94
N GLU A 70 -16.94 3.53 6.46
CA GLU A 70 -16.65 3.75 5.03
C GLU A 70 -16.32 2.41 4.39
N GLU A 71 -17.36 1.81 3.80
CA GLU A 71 -17.25 0.55 3.09
C GLU A 71 -16.71 0.73 1.67
N TRP A 72 -15.96 -0.27 1.21
CA TRP A 72 -15.48 -0.39 -0.16
C TRP A 72 -15.74 -1.81 -0.66
N CYS A 73 -15.88 -1.98 -1.97
CA CYS A 73 -15.97 -3.29 -2.65
C CYS A 73 -15.20 -3.22 -3.97
N GLU A 74 -14.21 -4.08 -4.18
CA GLU A 74 -13.37 -4.07 -5.38
C GLU A 74 -12.80 -5.46 -5.72
N GLU A 75 -12.38 -5.65 -6.98
CA GLU A 75 -11.52 -6.77 -7.35
C GLU A 75 -10.10 -6.49 -6.86
N VAL A 76 -9.60 -7.31 -5.95
CA VAL A 76 -8.23 -7.23 -5.43
C VAL A 76 -7.35 -8.30 -6.03
N THR A 77 -6.06 -8.01 -6.18
CA THR A 77 -5.02 -9.01 -6.42
C THR A 77 -4.30 -9.30 -5.11
N ILE A 78 -4.10 -10.57 -4.77
CA ILE A 78 -3.49 -10.98 -3.49
C ILE A 78 -2.25 -11.82 -3.81
N SER A 79 -1.09 -11.32 -3.40
CA SER A 79 0.20 -11.99 -3.59
C SER A 79 0.35 -13.23 -2.70
N PRO A 80 1.16 -14.22 -3.11
CA PRO A 80 1.55 -15.33 -2.23
C PRO A 80 2.09 -14.85 -0.88
N GLY A 81 1.61 -15.50 0.18
CA GLY A 81 1.96 -15.18 1.56
C GLY A 81 1.18 -14.00 2.16
N GLU A 82 0.28 -13.35 1.43
CA GLU A 82 -0.63 -12.34 1.98
C GLU A 82 -1.91 -13.00 2.53
N GLN A 83 -2.69 -12.24 3.29
CA GLN A 83 -3.92 -12.73 3.91
C GLN A 83 -4.91 -13.28 2.85
N ASP A 84 -5.43 -14.48 3.08
CA ASP A 84 -6.22 -15.31 2.16
C ASP A 84 -5.46 -15.84 0.92
N ASN A 85 -4.13 -15.75 0.92
CA ASN A 85 -3.24 -16.43 -0.03
C ASN A 85 -1.94 -16.90 0.67
N GLU A 86 -2.03 -17.33 1.94
CA GLU A 86 -0.87 -17.56 2.81
C GLU A 86 0.02 -18.71 2.32
N THR A 87 -0.60 -19.74 1.73
CA THR A 87 0.08 -20.95 1.25
C THR A 87 0.13 -21.06 -0.26
N GLY A 88 -0.44 -20.09 -0.98
CA GLY A 88 -0.45 -20.11 -2.43
C GLY A 88 0.92 -19.86 -3.04
N THR A 89 1.07 -20.24 -4.31
CA THR A 89 2.31 -20.10 -5.07
C THR A 89 2.20 -19.03 -6.16
N GLN A 90 0.99 -18.55 -6.43
CA GLN A 90 0.67 -17.53 -7.44
C GLN A 90 -0.29 -16.49 -6.88
N ALA A 91 -0.32 -15.30 -7.49
CA ALA A 91 -1.28 -14.27 -7.12
C ALA A 91 -2.70 -14.72 -7.50
N ILE A 92 -3.66 -14.41 -6.63
CA ILE A 92 -5.08 -14.68 -6.86
C ILE A 92 -5.85 -13.38 -7.03
N LYS A 93 -6.97 -13.44 -7.76
CA LYS A 93 -7.92 -12.33 -7.90
C LYS A 93 -9.26 -12.70 -7.26
N LYS A 94 -9.85 -11.78 -6.50
CA LYS A 94 -11.17 -11.98 -5.90
C LYS A 94 -11.86 -10.64 -5.63
N GLY A 95 -13.20 -10.63 -5.64
CA GLY A 95 -13.98 -9.50 -5.16
C GLY A 95 -14.02 -9.48 -3.64
N VAL A 96 -13.64 -8.36 -3.05
CA VAL A 96 -13.58 -8.15 -1.60
C VAL A 96 -14.30 -6.88 -1.26
N CYS A 97 -15.06 -6.92 -0.19
CA CYS A 97 -15.54 -5.74 0.49
C CYS A 97 -14.89 -5.61 1.87
N GLY A 98 -14.78 -4.40 2.36
CA GLY A 98 -14.20 -4.11 3.67
C GLY A 98 -14.60 -2.75 4.16
N VAL A 99 -14.11 -2.39 5.35
CA VAL A 99 -14.23 -1.04 5.92
C VAL A 99 -12.85 -0.43 5.98
N SER A 100 -12.71 0.80 5.51
CA SER A 100 -11.45 1.55 5.42
C SER A 100 -10.92 2.02 6.78
N TRP A 101 -10.80 1.14 7.77
CA TRP A 101 -10.56 1.53 9.16
C TRP A 101 -9.16 1.18 9.64
N THR A 102 -8.45 2.17 10.19
CA THR A 102 -7.21 1.96 10.95
C THR A 102 -7.55 1.96 12.45
N PRO A 103 -7.47 0.81 13.15
CA PRO A 103 -7.84 0.72 14.56
C PRO A 103 -6.86 1.47 15.46
N GLY A 104 -7.41 2.24 16.41
CA GLY A 104 -6.65 2.74 17.56
C GLY A 104 -6.24 1.59 18.48
N GLY A 105 -5.07 1.69 19.11
CA GLY A 105 -4.59 0.62 19.98
C GLY A 105 -3.07 0.50 20.09
N VAL A 106 -2.64 -0.49 20.88
CA VAL A 106 -1.24 -0.85 21.06
C VAL A 106 -0.95 -2.15 20.33
N PHE A 107 0.00 -2.10 19.41
CA PHE A 107 0.37 -3.20 18.53
C PHE A 107 1.88 -3.44 18.57
N LYS A 108 2.35 -4.41 17.77
CA LYS A 108 3.77 -4.64 17.53
C LYS A 108 4.02 -4.97 16.07
N PHE A 109 5.12 -4.47 15.51
CA PHE A 109 5.56 -4.95 14.20
C PHE A 109 5.92 -6.42 14.29
N TYR A 110 5.43 -7.23 13.35
CA TYR A 110 5.66 -8.69 13.38
C TYR A 110 6.21 -9.24 12.05
N ARG A 111 6.01 -8.52 10.94
CA ARG A 111 6.46 -8.95 9.61
C ARG A 111 6.94 -7.75 8.81
N LEU A 112 8.11 -7.90 8.20
CA LEU A 112 8.69 -6.96 7.26
C LEU A 112 8.88 -7.70 5.96
N VAL A 113 8.51 -7.08 4.84
CA VAL A 113 8.69 -7.67 3.52
C VAL A 113 9.34 -6.63 2.61
N VAL A 114 10.42 -7.02 1.94
CA VAL A 114 11.08 -6.17 0.94
C VAL A 114 10.37 -6.33 -0.39
N GLY A 115 10.21 -5.21 -1.10
CA GLY A 115 9.61 -5.13 -2.42
C GLY A 115 8.09 -4.93 -2.39
N ARG A 116 7.51 -4.95 -3.59
CA ARG A 116 6.09 -4.74 -3.80
C ARG A 116 5.28 -5.98 -3.41
N ARG A 117 4.14 -5.76 -2.75
CA ARG A 117 3.12 -6.75 -2.43
C ARG A 117 1.75 -6.23 -2.82
N GLU A 118 0.87 -7.14 -3.21
CA GLU A 118 -0.55 -6.86 -3.43
C GLU A 118 -1.34 -7.60 -2.36
N SER A 119 -2.19 -6.89 -1.62
CA SER A 119 -3.03 -7.46 -0.55
C SER A 119 -4.49 -7.12 -0.77
N GLN A 120 -5.34 -7.59 0.13
CA GLN A 120 -6.75 -7.20 0.14
C GLN A 120 -6.98 -5.71 0.37
N LEU A 121 -6.02 -5.01 0.99
CA LEU A 121 -6.13 -3.56 1.26
C LEU A 121 -5.45 -2.72 0.18
N GLY A 122 -5.04 -3.36 -0.92
CA GLY A 122 -4.35 -2.74 -2.05
C GLY A 122 -2.84 -3.03 -2.10
N GLY A 123 -2.18 -2.34 -3.02
CA GLY A 123 -0.75 -2.47 -3.29
C GLY A 123 0.12 -1.76 -2.27
N MET A 124 1.17 -2.44 -1.83
CA MET A 124 2.08 -2.00 -0.78
C MET A 124 3.54 -2.10 -1.24
N TYR A 125 4.33 -1.06 -0.97
CA TYR A 125 5.77 -1.09 -1.20
C TYR A 125 6.51 -1.18 0.13
N ASN A 126 7.42 -2.15 0.28
CA ASN A 126 8.17 -2.43 1.51
C ASN A 126 7.30 -2.46 2.80
N PRO A 127 6.21 -3.25 2.85
CA PRO A 127 5.30 -3.23 3.99
C PRO A 127 5.93 -3.74 5.30
N VAL A 128 5.58 -3.06 6.39
CA VAL A 128 5.87 -3.43 7.79
C VAL A 128 4.54 -3.63 8.51
N TYR A 129 4.16 -4.90 8.71
CA TYR A 129 2.87 -5.29 9.27
C TYR A 129 2.90 -5.20 10.79
N PHE A 130 1.85 -4.58 11.35
CA PHE A 130 1.65 -4.48 12.78
C PHE A 130 0.29 -5.00 13.25
N ASN A 131 -0.68 -5.15 12.35
CA ASN A 131 -1.99 -5.69 12.71
C ASN A 131 -2.66 -6.48 11.55
N LYS A 132 -2.39 -7.78 11.47
CA LYS A 132 -2.91 -8.67 10.40
C LYS A 132 -2.64 -8.07 9.01
N GLY A 133 -3.64 -7.89 8.16
CA GLY A 133 -3.47 -7.26 6.84
C GLY A 133 -2.97 -5.81 6.87
N ILE A 134 -3.01 -5.12 8.01
CA ILE A 134 -2.64 -3.70 8.14
C ILE A 134 -1.13 -3.54 8.34
N ALA A 135 -0.53 -2.71 7.49
CA ALA A 135 0.88 -2.39 7.48
C ALA A 135 1.16 -0.89 7.32
N VAL A 136 2.35 -0.48 7.76
CA VAL A 136 2.99 0.77 7.31
C VAL A 136 3.74 0.47 6.02
N HIS A 137 3.46 1.20 4.93
CA HIS A 137 4.08 0.91 3.63
C HIS A 137 4.13 2.13 2.71
N GLY A 138 5.02 2.10 1.73
CA GLY A 138 5.09 3.10 0.66
C GLY A 138 3.88 3.06 -0.27
N ALA A 139 3.39 4.23 -0.67
CA ALA A 139 2.34 4.40 -1.67
C ALA A 139 2.68 5.56 -2.62
N GLN A 140 2.18 5.48 -3.86
CA GLN A 140 2.34 6.56 -4.85
C GLN A 140 1.55 7.82 -4.48
N GLU A 141 0.42 7.65 -3.79
CA GLU A 141 -0.44 8.73 -3.34
C GLU A 141 -0.56 8.71 -1.82
N VAL A 142 -0.19 9.83 -1.19
CA VAL A 142 -0.23 10.03 0.26
C VAL A 142 -0.81 11.43 0.51
N PRO A 143 -2.14 11.58 0.38
CA PRO A 143 -2.80 12.87 0.56
C PRO A 143 -2.74 13.31 2.03
N ASP A 144 -3.03 14.59 2.29
CA ASP A 144 -3.12 15.19 3.64
C ASP A 144 -4.32 14.71 4.46
N VAL A 145 -5.20 13.93 3.83
CA VAL A 145 -6.34 13.27 4.43
C VAL A 145 -6.14 11.74 4.44
N PRO A 146 -6.86 11.00 5.30
CA PRO A 146 -6.91 9.55 5.17
C PRO A 146 -7.51 9.16 3.81
N ALA A 147 -6.96 8.12 3.18
CA ALA A 147 -7.35 7.70 1.82
C ALA A 147 -7.06 6.21 1.53
N SER A 148 -6.73 5.42 2.56
CA SER A 148 -6.46 3.99 2.40
C SER A 148 -7.64 3.13 2.85
N HIS A 149 -7.55 1.82 2.58
CA HIS A 149 -8.46 0.81 3.13
C HIS A 149 -8.09 0.35 4.56
N GLY A 150 -7.18 1.04 5.25
CA GLY A 150 -6.81 0.77 6.65
C GLY A 150 -5.31 0.77 6.92
N CYS A 151 -4.48 0.54 5.89
CA CYS A 151 -3.02 0.66 5.99
C CYS A 151 -2.55 2.09 6.28
N ILE A 152 -1.30 2.23 6.70
CA ILE A 152 -0.65 3.52 6.89
C ILE A 152 0.28 3.76 5.72
N ARG A 153 -0.11 4.64 4.80
CA ARG A 153 0.67 4.98 3.61
C ARG A 153 1.77 5.96 3.97
N LEU A 154 2.98 5.70 3.47
CA LEU A 154 4.16 6.55 3.53
C LEU A 154 4.53 7.06 2.13
N PRO A 155 5.16 8.25 2.01
CA PRO A 155 5.79 8.64 0.76
C PRO A 155 6.82 7.59 0.34
N MET A 156 6.85 7.21 -0.95
CA MET A 156 7.70 6.12 -1.46
C MET A 156 9.16 6.23 -1.00
N HIS A 157 9.74 7.43 -1.04
CA HIS A 157 11.14 7.65 -0.65
C HIS A 157 11.41 7.36 0.85
N ILE A 158 10.43 7.57 1.73
CA ILE A 158 10.54 7.22 3.14
C ILE A 158 10.50 5.70 3.31
N SER A 159 9.61 5.04 2.56
CA SER A 159 9.45 3.59 2.62
C SER A 159 10.67 2.79 2.17
N GLU A 160 11.61 3.40 1.44
CA GLU A 160 12.88 2.76 1.06
C GLU A 160 13.77 2.48 2.27
N TYR A 161 13.72 3.34 3.30
CA TYR A 161 14.59 3.20 4.47
C TYR A 161 13.81 2.99 5.78
N PHE A 162 12.48 3.07 5.79
CA PHE A 162 11.65 2.87 6.99
C PHE A 162 11.96 1.55 7.72
N GLN A 163 12.17 0.45 6.98
CA GLN A 163 12.51 -0.86 7.55
C GLN A 163 13.85 -0.89 8.29
N THR A 164 14.73 0.11 8.10
CA THR A 164 15.98 0.24 8.84
C THR A 164 15.82 0.97 10.18
N LEU A 165 14.67 1.63 10.37
CA LEU A 165 14.36 2.40 11.57
C LEU A 165 13.57 1.60 12.60
N VAL A 166 12.91 0.53 12.17
CA VAL A 166 12.02 -0.29 13.00
C VAL A 166 12.44 -1.75 12.98
N SER A 167 12.16 -2.46 14.07
CA SER A 167 12.42 -3.88 14.24
C SER A 167 11.13 -4.65 14.52
N LYS A 168 11.15 -5.95 14.25
CA LYS A 168 10.09 -6.84 14.73
C LYS A 168 10.06 -6.80 16.26
N GLY A 169 8.87 -6.66 16.82
CA GLY A 169 8.63 -6.56 18.25
C GLY A 169 8.52 -5.13 18.78
N ASP A 170 8.96 -4.13 18.01
CA ASP A 170 8.81 -2.72 18.38
C ASP A 170 7.33 -2.38 18.54
N GLN A 171 7.01 -1.63 19.59
CA GLN A 171 5.63 -1.22 19.88
C GLN A 171 5.14 -0.20 18.85
N VAL A 172 3.87 -0.29 18.49
CA VAL A 172 3.19 0.69 17.64
C VAL A 172 1.96 1.19 18.40
N PHE A 173 1.94 2.48 18.71
CA PHE A 173 0.81 3.15 19.35
C PHE A 173 0.03 3.90 18.29
N VAL A 174 -1.24 3.53 18.10
CA VAL A 174 -2.13 4.21 17.16
C VAL A 174 -3.13 5.05 17.94
N PHE A 175 -2.95 6.37 17.90
CA PHE A 175 -3.83 7.36 18.49
C PHE A 175 -4.93 7.73 17.51
N ASP A 176 -6.16 7.31 17.79
CA ASP A 176 -7.33 7.63 16.95
C ASP A 176 -8.00 8.96 17.31
N GLY A 177 -7.59 9.58 18.43
CA GLY A 177 -8.15 10.82 18.95
C GLY A 177 -9.46 10.67 19.72
N VAL A 178 -9.92 9.44 19.97
CA VAL A 178 -11.14 9.13 20.73
C VAL A 178 -10.80 8.62 22.13
N LYS A 179 -9.88 7.66 22.24
CA LYS A 179 -9.36 7.15 23.52
C LYS A 179 -7.86 6.93 23.43
N GLU A 180 -7.23 6.75 24.58
CA GLU A 180 -5.82 6.38 24.61
C GLU A 180 -5.64 4.94 24.08
N PRO A 181 -4.56 4.66 23.31
CA PRO A 181 -4.29 3.35 22.73
C PRO A 181 -4.41 2.18 23.72
N GLU A 182 -3.97 2.37 24.96
CA GLU A 182 -3.96 1.36 26.02
C GLU A 182 -5.36 0.99 26.50
N GLU A 183 -6.34 1.89 26.40
CA GLU A 183 -7.73 1.59 26.73
C GLU A 183 -8.36 0.60 25.75
N TYR A 184 -7.81 0.56 24.53
CA TYR A 184 -8.23 -0.37 23.48
C TYR A 184 -7.43 -1.67 23.49
N GLY A 185 -6.13 -1.62 23.82
CA GLY A 185 -5.22 -2.75 23.69
C GLY A 185 -4.95 -3.11 22.23
N GLU A 186 -4.76 -4.40 21.93
CA GLU A 186 -4.47 -4.89 20.58
C GLU A 186 -5.78 -5.20 19.82
N GLN A 187 -6.42 -4.16 19.26
CA GLN A 187 -7.67 -4.34 18.52
C GLN A 187 -7.49 -5.09 17.21
N SER A 188 -8.34 -6.09 16.97
CA SER A 188 -8.41 -6.70 15.63
C SER A 188 -8.98 -5.70 14.62
N PRO A 189 -8.50 -5.71 13.36
CA PRO A 189 -9.13 -4.94 12.31
C PRO A 189 -10.53 -5.49 12.04
N ARG A 190 -11.38 -4.69 11.38
CA ARG A 190 -12.61 -5.20 10.79
C ARG A 190 -12.24 -6.13 9.65
N PHE A 191 -12.68 -7.39 9.73
CA PHE A 191 -12.36 -8.37 8.71
C PHE A 191 -13.12 -8.08 7.43
N ASN A 192 -12.40 -8.14 6.31
CA ASN A 192 -12.99 -8.06 4.98
C ASN A 192 -13.87 -9.29 4.70
N TRP A 193 -14.83 -9.13 3.79
CA TRP A 193 -15.73 -10.19 3.34
C TRP A 193 -15.71 -10.32 1.82
N VAL A 194 -16.19 -11.45 1.33
CA VAL A 194 -16.33 -11.68 -0.12
C VAL A 194 -17.43 -10.76 -0.65
N ASP A 195 -17.16 -10.07 -1.76
CA ASP A 195 -18.17 -9.28 -2.45
C ASP A 195 -19.27 -10.19 -3.01
N PRO A 196 -20.54 -10.08 -2.55
CA PRO A 196 -21.63 -10.93 -3.03
C PRO A 196 -21.99 -10.69 -4.50
N ASN A 197 -21.61 -9.55 -5.08
CA ASN A 197 -21.93 -9.18 -6.46
C ASN A 197 -20.77 -9.47 -7.43
N TYR A 198 -19.61 -9.88 -6.93
CA TYR A 198 -18.45 -10.15 -7.77
C TYR A 198 -18.66 -11.41 -8.61
N THR A 199 -18.56 -11.26 -9.92
CA THR A 199 -18.60 -12.35 -10.88
C THR A 199 -17.27 -12.44 -11.61
N THR A 200 -16.64 -13.62 -11.60
CA THR A 200 -15.40 -13.84 -12.33
C THR A 200 -15.67 -13.81 -13.83
N THR A 201 -15.32 -12.71 -14.49
CA THR A 201 -15.31 -12.67 -15.96
C THR A 201 -14.05 -13.37 -16.44
N THR A 202 -14.09 -14.71 -16.54
CA THR A 202 -13.01 -15.47 -17.15
C THR A 202 -13.02 -15.18 -18.65
N SER A 203 -12.27 -14.17 -19.11
CA SER A 203 -11.90 -14.07 -20.53
C SER A 203 -10.88 -15.16 -20.83
N SER A 204 -11.37 -16.37 -21.08
CA SER A 204 -10.60 -17.44 -21.68
C SER A 204 -10.33 -17.06 -23.15
N THR A 205 -9.19 -16.44 -23.41
CA THR A 205 -8.58 -16.51 -24.75
C THR A 205 -8.13 -17.95 -24.96
N VAL A 206 -9.04 -18.80 -25.44
CA VAL A 206 -8.68 -20.09 -26.02
C VAL A 206 -7.82 -19.78 -27.26
N PRO A 207 -6.55 -20.21 -27.34
CA PRO A 207 -5.81 -20.11 -28.58
C PRO A 207 -6.58 -20.92 -29.63
N ALA A 208 -6.96 -20.27 -30.73
CA ALA A 208 -7.59 -20.95 -31.85
C ALA A 208 -6.65 -22.09 -32.29
N LYS A 209 -7.09 -23.34 -32.08
CA LYS A 209 -6.41 -24.54 -32.57
C LYS A 209 -6.41 -24.46 -34.09
N THR A 210 -5.27 -24.07 -34.68
CA THR A 210 -5.07 -24.14 -36.13
C THR A 210 -5.09 -25.61 -36.54
N THR A 211 -6.24 -26.07 -37.04
CA THR A 211 -6.34 -27.34 -37.73
C THR A 211 -5.74 -27.15 -39.11
N THR A 212 -4.52 -27.64 -39.32
CA THR A 212 -3.90 -27.72 -40.64
C THR A 212 -4.61 -28.82 -41.45
N THR A 213 -5.61 -28.44 -42.23
CA THR A 213 -6.17 -29.29 -43.28
C THR A 213 -5.20 -29.30 -44.46
N ILE A 214 -4.53 -30.44 -44.69
CA ILE A 214 -3.74 -30.66 -45.91
C ILE A 214 -4.72 -30.78 -47.08
N ALA A 215 -4.83 -29.74 -47.89
CA ALA A 215 -5.49 -29.79 -49.18
C ALA A 215 -4.48 -30.27 -50.23
N THR A 216 -4.68 -31.48 -50.75
CA THR A 216 -4.04 -31.97 -51.98
C THR A 216 -4.54 -31.16 -53.17
N THR A 217 -3.71 -30.25 -53.68
CA THR A 217 -3.92 -29.57 -54.96
C THR A 217 -3.06 -30.22 -56.04
N SER A 218 -3.74 -30.76 -57.05
CA SER A 218 -3.12 -31.29 -58.26
C SER A 218 -2.44 -30.19 -59.08
N SER A 219 -1.26 -30.52 -59.56
CA SER A 219 -0.35 -29.75 -60.42
C SER A 219 -1.01 -29.15 -61.66
N THR A 220 -0.82 -27.84 -61.85
CA THR A 220 -0.64 -27.23 -63.18
C THR A 220 0.50 -26.21 -63.13
N VAL A 221 1.58 -26.53 -63.83
CA VAL A 221 2.74 -25.67 -64.12
C VAL A 221 2.34 -24.67 -65.21
N PRO A 222 2.64 -23.37 -65.09
CA PRO A 222 3.65 -22.80 -66.00
C PRO A 222 4.54 -21.67 -65.43
N THR A 223 5.83 -21.83 -65.77
CA THR A 223 6.79 -20.84 -66.31
C THR A 223 7.20 -19.62 -65.47
N ALA A 224 8.48 -19.64 -65.08
CA ALA A 224 9.22 -18.55 -64.47
C ALA A 224 9.58 -17.44 -65.47
N THR A 225 9.42 -16.19 -65.03
CA THR A 225 10.03 -15.01 -65.66
C THR A 225 10.87 -14.28 -64.61
N THR A 226 12.18 -14.32 -64.78
CA THR A 226 13.19 -13.60 -63.98
C THR A 226 13.45 -12.21 -64.57
N THR A 227 13.68 -11.19 -63.73
CA THR A 227 14.70 -10.09 -63.82
C THR A 227 14.24 -8.81 -63.07
N PRO A 228 15.13 -7.84 -62.73
CA PRO A 228 16.15 -7.93 -61.69
C PRO A 228 16.11 -6.73 -60.70
N VAL A 229 16.97 -6.81 -59.68
CA VAL A 229 17.19 -5.86 -58.58
C VAL A 229 17.70 -4.50 -59.08
N GLY A 230 17.08 -3.41 -58.63
CA GLY A 230 17.53 -2.04 -58.83
C GLY A 230 18.21 -1.46 -57.58
N THR A 231 19.51 -1.20 -57.68
CA THR A 231 20.35 -0.48 -56.71
C THR A 231 20.06 1.02 -56.76
N THR A 232 20.05 1.72 -55.63
CA THR A 232 20.15 3.19 -55.62
C THR A 232 21.24 3.67 -54.67
N THR A 233 22.15 4.45 -55.26
CA THR A 233 23.36 5.03 -54.70
C THR A 233 23.08 6.43 -54.16
N VAL A 234 23.76 6.83 -53.08
CA VAL A 234 23.79 8.19 -52.50
C VAL A 234 25.07 8.91 -52.97
N ALA A 235 24.95 10.16 -53.40
CA ALA A 235 25.98 11.24 -53.35
C ALA A 235 25.45 12.50 -54.07
N PRO A 236 26.05 13.70 -53.88
CA PRO A 236 27.16 14.07 -52.99
C PRO A 236 26.76 14.99 -51.81
#